data_AF-A0A9J6FQP2-F1
#
_entry.id   AF-A0A9J6FQP2-F1
#
_cell.length_a   1.000
_cell.length_b   1.000
_cell.length_c   1.000
_cell.angle_alpha   90.00
_cell.angle_beta   90.00
_cell.angle_gamma   90.00
#
_symmetry.space_group_name_H-M   'P 1'
#
loop_
_entity.id
_entity.type
_entity.pdbx_description
1 polymer ?
#
loop_
_entity_poly.entity_id
_entity_poly.type
_entity_poly.pdbx_seq_one_letter_code
_entity_poly.pdbx_strand_id
1 'polypeptide(L)'
;MWGAWWSSSAATCATSSSTRAATILRKFVCSDQLTFPNGVVVNQEEEKIFISDNLAHCVKVFIYTGAHLRQIGGEGVTNFPVAVCLIGTWGICWLANNHRGFNVTVFTQEGRS
;
A
#
# COMPACT_ATOMS: atom_id res chain seq x y z
N MET A 1 5.96 -56.82 -36.81
CA MET A 1 5.17 -56.86 -35.56
C MET A 1 6.10 -56.45 -34.44
N TRP A 2 6.28 -55.15 -34.18
CA TRP A 2 5.61 -54.32 -33.15
C TRP A 2 5.80 -54.84 -31.72
N GLY A 3 6.48 -54.04 -30.88
CA GLY A 3 6.55 -54.21 -29.43
C GLY A 3 7.75 -53.54 -28.78
N ALA A 4 7.71 -52.21 -28.65
CA ALA A 4 8.69 -51.44 -27.88
C ALA A 4 8.32 -51.48 -26.39
N TRP A 5 9.31 -51.72 -25.52
CA TRP A 5 9.18 -51.57 -24.07
C TRP A 5 9.72 -50.20 -23.67
N TRP A 6 8.84 -49.22 -23.50
CA TRP A 6 9.15 -48.04 -22.70
C TRP A 6 8.52 -48.23 -21.32
N SER A 7 9.33 -48.31 -20.28
CA SER A 7 8.83 -48.16 -18.92
C SER A 7 8.49 -46.68 -18.73
N SER A 8 7.21 -46.35 -18.81
CA SER A 8 6.72 -45.02 -18.43
C SER A 8 6.72 -44.96 -16.90
N SER A 9 7.86 -44.64 -16.28
CA SER A 9 7.81 -43.98 -14.99
C SER A 9 7.35 -42.55 -15.26
N ALA A 10 6.04 -42.37 -15.43
CA ALA A 10 5.43 -41.08 -15.19
C ALA A 10 5.63 -40.81 -13.71
N ALA A 11 6.69 -40.05 -13.38
CA ALA A 11 6.71 -39.35 -12.12
C ALA A 11 5.52 -38.39 -12.16
N THR A 12 4.38 -38.83 -11.62
CA THR A 12 3.30 -37.93 -11.27
C THR A 12 3.91 -37.06 -10.17
N CYS A 13 4.51 -35.92 -10.56
CA CYS A 13 4.74 -34.89 -9.57
C CYS A 13 3.34 -34.52 -9.09
N ALA A 14 2.96 -35.00 -7.91
CA ALA A 14 1.87 -34.39 -7.20
C ALA A 14 2.35 -32.99 -6.89
N THR A 15 2.15 -32.06 -7.84
CA THR A 15 2.03 -30.65 -7.49
C THR A 15 0.80 -30.61 -6.61
N SER A 16 1.01 -30.80 -5.30
CA SER A 16 0.14 -30.24 -4.30
C SER A 16 0.24 -28.72 -4.47
N SER A 17 -0.39 -28.22 -5.53
CA SER A 17 -0.82 -26.84 -5.61
C SER A 17 -1.95 -26.71 -4.60
N SER A 18 -1.58 -26.74 -3.32
CA SER A 18 -2.37 -26.17 -2.26
C SER A 18 -2.39 -24.68 -2.57
N THR A 19 -3.30 -24.28 -3.45
CA THR A 19 -3.68 -22.88 -3.59
C THR A 19 -4.30 -22.54 -2.25
N ARG A 20 -3.48 -22.09 -1.29
CA ARG A 20 -3.99 -21.57 -0.03
C ARG A 20 -4.87 -20.40 -0.40
N ALA A 21 -6.19 -20.59 -0.32
CA ALA A 21 -7.13 -19.51 -0.45
C ALA A 21 -6.70 -18.41 0.53
N ALA A 22 -6.50 -17.19 0.03
CA ALA A 22 -6.09 -16.08 0.87
C ALA A 22 -7.20 -15.80 1.89
N THR A 23 -6.88 -15.92 3.18
CA THR A 23 -7.80 -15.53 4.25
C THR A 23 -7.75 -14.02 4.40
N ILE A 24 -8.90 -13.36 4.24
CA ILE A 24 -9.02 -11.94 4.59
C ILE A 24 -8.89 -11.80 6.10
N LEU A 25 -7.83 -11.16 6.57
CA LEU A 25 -7.62 -10.93 8.00
C LEU A 25 -8.55 -9.84 8.53
N ARG A 26 -8.72 -8.75 7.77
CA ARG A 26 -9.53 -7.59 8.17
C ARG A 26 -9.97 -6.75 6.98
N LYS A 27 -11.15 -6.14 7.10
CA LYS A 27 -11.69 -5.14 6.18
C LYS A 27 -12.40 -4.07 7.01
N PHE A 28 -12.13 -2.80 6.73
CA PHE A 28 -12.79 -1.67 7.38
C PHE A 28 -13.27 -0.66 6.34
N VAL A 29 -14.34 0.06 6.65
CA VAL A 29 -14.88 1.14 5.82
C VAL A 29 -14.31 2.46 6.31
N CYS A 30 -13.80 3.28 5.40
CA CYS A 30 -13.20 4.58 5.71
C CYS A 30 -13.60 5.66 4.69
N SER A 31 -14.72 5.47 3.97
CA SER A 31 -15.25 6.42 2.99
C SER A 31 -15.49 7.81 3.56
N ASP A 32 -15.90 7.90 4.83
CA ASP A 32 -16.21 9.18 5.47
C ASP A 32 -14.94 9.99 5.80
N GLN A 33 -13.77 9.37 5.69
CA GLN A 33 -12.47 9.98 5.98
C GLN A 33 -11.65 10.23 4.71
N LEU A 34 -12.09 9.72 3.55
CA LEU A 34 -11.35 9.73 2.30
C LEU A 34 -12.17 10.34 1.17
N THR A 35 -11.59 11.27 0.42
CA THR A 35 -12.27 11.95 -0.68
C THR A 35 -11.93 11.33 -2.04
N PHE A 36 -10.63 11.14 -2.33
CA PHE A 36 -10.16 10.49 -3.55
C PHE A 36 -8.81 9.79 -3.30
N PRO A 37 -8.82 8.61 -2.64
CA PRO A 37 -7.59 7.89 -2.32
C PRO A 37 -6.96 7.29 -3.58
N ASN A 38 -5.65 7.42 -3.73
CA ASN A 38 -4.92 6.95 -4.93
C ASN A 38 -3.64 6.15 -4.65
N GLY A 39 -3.17 6.09 -3.40
CA GLY A 39 -1.96 5.37 -3.04
C GLY A 39 -1.96 4.96 -1.57
N VAL A 40 -1.26 3.87 -1.25
CA VAL A 40 -1.17 3.33 0.11
C VAL A 40 0.22 2.78 0.39
N VAL A 41 0.71 3.00 1.61
CA VAL A 41 1.90 2.35 2.16
C VAL A 41 1.67 1.99 3.62
N VAL A 42 2.41 1.01 4.14
CA VAL A 42 2.27 0.53 5.51
C VAL A 42 3.60 0.59 6.26
N ASN A 43 3.59 1.10 7.49
CA ASN A 43 4.66 0.83 8.44
C ASN A 43 4.21 -0.37 9.28
N GLN A 44 4.88 -1.49 9.11
CA GLN A 44 4.55 -2.73 9.80
C GLN A 44 4.99 -2.71 11.27
N GLU A 45 6.10 -2.06 11.61
CA GLU A 45 6.62 -1.98 12.99
C GLU A 45 5.68 -1.17 13.88
N GLU A 46 5.08 -0.10 13.34
CA GLU A 46 4.16 0.77 14.07
C GLU A 46 2.67 0.46 13.82
N GLU A 47 2.36 -0.58 13.02
CA GLU A 47 0.99 -0.96 12.61
C GLU A 47 0.17 0.19 12.00
N LYS A 48 0.81 1.03 11.19
CA LYS A 48 0.21 2.20 10.54
C LYS A 48 0.01 2.01 9.05
N ILE A 49 -1.09 2.54 8.53
CA ILE A 49 -1.45 2.61 7.11
C ILE A 49 -1.49 4.08 6.73
N PHE A 50 -0.77 4.44 5.67
CA PHE A 50 -0.72 5.80 5.16
C PHE A 50 -1.34 5.81 3.76
N ILE A 51 -2.39 6.59 3.58
CA ILE A 51 -3.15 6.67 2.33
C ILE A 51 -2.99 8.09 1.79
N SER A 52 -2.51 8.23 0.55
CA SER A 52 -2.57 9.52 -0.15
C SER A 52 -4.01 9.77 -0.60
N ASP A 53 -4.56 10.88 -0.16
CA ASP A 53 -5.90 11.35 -0.51
C ASP A 53 -5.77 12.61 -1.37
N ASN A 54 -5.98 12.42 -2.66
CA ASN A 54 -5.65 13.40 -3.67
C ASN A 54 -6.48 14.68 -3.55
N LEU A 55 -7.80 14.54 -3.44
CA LEU A 55 -8.73 15.68 -3.34
C LEU A 55 -8.79 16.28 -1.94
N ALA A 56 -8.31 15.57 -0.91
CA ALA A 56 -8.11 16.16 0.40
C ALA A 56 -6.75 16.87 0.55
N HIS A 57 -5.92 16.88 -0.51
CA HIS A 57 -4.58 17.48 -0.54
C HIS A 57 -3.67 16.97 0.57
N CYS A 58 -3.82 15.71 0.98
CA CYS A 58 -3.19 15.24 2.19
C CYS A 58 -2.96 13.73 2.23
N VAL A 59 -2.49 13.32 3.38
CA VAL A 59 -2.28 11.94 3.77
C VAL A 59 -3.20 11.64 4.91
N LYS A 60 -3.93 10.53 4.85
CA LYS A 60 -4.65 10.00 6.00
C LYS A 60 -3.88 8.83 6.60
N VAL A 61 -3.65 8.89 7.90
CA VAL A 61 -2.97 7.84 8.66
C VAL A 61 -4.01 7.07 9.46
N PHE A 62 -4.03 5.76 9.28
CA PHE A 62 -4.89 4.83 10.01
C PHE A 62 -4.04 3.80 10.75
N ILE A 63 -4.62 3.16 11.75
CA ILE A 63 -4.08 1.89 12.29
C ILE A 63 -4.74 0.71 11.60
N TYR A 64 -4.17 -0.49 11.77
CA TYR A 64 -4.68 -1.72 11.16
C TYR A 64 -6.10 -2.06 11.62
N THR A 65 -6.56 -1.45 12.72
CA THR A 65 -7.95 -1.58 13.14
C THR A 65 -8.95 -0.84 12.25
N GLY A 66 -8.48 0.08 11.39
CA GLY A 66 -9.27 0.96 10.55
C GLY A 66 -9.56 2.33 11.18
N ALA A 67 -9.11 2.57 12.43
CA ALA A 67 -9.29 3.86 13.07
C ALA A 67 -8.36 4.92 12.45
N HIS A 68 -8.93 6.06 12.09
CA HIS A 68 -8.18 7.22 11.63
C HIS A 68 -7.41 7.84 12.82
N LEU A 69 -6.11 8.02 12.66
CA LEU A 69 -5.25 8.62 13.67
C LEU A 69 -5.06 10.13 13.43
N ARG A 70 -4.59 10.49 12.24
CA ARG A 70 -4.19 11.86 11.92
C ARG A 70 -4.04 12.06 10.41
N GLN A 71 -3.84 13.32 10.06
CA GLN A 71 -3.47 13.75 8.72
C GLN A 71 -2.01 14.25 8.69
N ILE A 72 -1.33 14.07 7.55
CA ILE A 72 -0.04 14.70 7.24
C ILE A 72 -0.22 15.58 5.99
N GLY A 73 0.38 16.76 6.00
CA GLY A 73 0.24 17.75 4.94
C GLY A 73 -1.16 18.38 4.89
N GLY A 74 -1.50 18.94 3.74
CA GLY A 74 -2.73 19.69 3.51
C GLY A 74 -2.60 20.60 2.29
N GLU A 75 -3.68 21.33 2.01
CA GLU A 75 -3.70 22.34 0.96
C GLU A 75 -2.55 23.35 1.14
N GLY A 76 -1.89 23.70 0.04
CA GLY A 76 -0.70 24.55 0.04
C GLY A 76 0.62 23.82 0.33
N VAL A 77 0.58 22.61 0.91
CA VAL A 77 1.78 21.83 1.24
C VAL A 77 1.90 20.60 0.32
N THR A 78 0.89 19.75 0.32
CA THR A 78 0.83 18.49 -0.43
C THR A 78 -0.31 18.54 -1.42
N ASN A 79 -0.32 19.54 -2.31
CA ASN A 79 -1.40 19.68 -3.28
C ASN A 79 -1.44 18.48 -4.23
N PHE A 80 -2.62 17.88 -4.39
CA PHE A 80 -2.89 16.76 -5.30
C PHE A 80 -1.81 15.67 -5.25
N PRO A 81 -1.60 14.99 -4.10
CA PRO A 81 -0.59 13.95 -3.97
C PRO A 81 -0.86 12.83 -4.99
N VAL A 82 0.19 12.33 -5.65
CA VAL A 82 0.06 11.29 -6.68
C VAL A 82 0.50 9.94 -6.14
N ALA A 83 1.54 9.91 -5.30
CA ALA A 83 2.00 8.69 -4.67
C ALA A 83 2.60 8.93 -3.28
N VAL A 84 2.67 7.85 -2.53
CA VAL A 84 3.28 7.76 -1.20
C VAL A 84 4.26 6.59 -1.16
N CYS A 85 5.40 6.77 -0.51
CA CYS A 85 6.31 5.68 -0.17
C CYS A 85 6.97 5.90 1.20
N LEU A 86 7.41 4.82 1.84
CA LEU A 86 8.27 4.88 3.01
C LEU A 86 9.73 4.86 2.56
N ILE A 87 10.56 5.70 3.17
CA ILE A 87 12.01 5.69 2.95
C ILE A 87 12.68 5.26 4.25
N GLY A 88 13.12 3.99 4.26
CA GLY A 88 13.76 3.38 5.42
C GLY A 88 12.84 3.33 6.65
N THR A 89 13.46 3.22 7.83
CA THR A 89 12.74 3.17 9.12
C THR A 89 12.34 4.55 9.64
N TRP A 90 12.92 5.63 9.08
CA TRP A 90 12.88 6.97 9.70
C TRP A 90 11.96 7.98 9.02
N GLY A 91 11.42 7.69 7.83
CA GLY A 91 10.71 8.72 7.07
C GLY A 91 9.69 8.21 6.06
N ILE A 92 8.78 9.12 5.69
CA ILE A 92 7.79 8.94 4.63
C ILE A 92 8.07 9.97 3.55
N CYS A 93 8.21 9.52 2.31
CA CYS A 93 8.33 10.40 1.16
C CYS A 93 7.05 10.42 0.37
N TRP A 94 6.66 11.62 -0.06
CA TRP A 94 5.47 11.85 -0.85
C TRP A 94 5.91 12.43 -2.19
N LEU A 95 5.41 11.81 -3.26
CA LEU A 95 5.55 12.33 -4.61
C LEU A 95 4.26 13.11 -4.89
N ALA A 96 4.33 14.43 -4.73
CA ALA A 96 3.20 15.33 -4.95
C ALA A 96 3.29 16.00 -6.33
N ASN A 97 2.18 16.05 -7.05
CA ASN A 97 2.10 16.91 -8.23
C ASN A 97 1.64 18.30 -7.77
N ASN A 98 2.63 19.12 -7.41
CA ASN A 98 2.39 20.49 -6.99
C ASN A 98 1.89 21.29 -8.20
N HIS A 99 0.67 21.80 -8.11
CA HIS A 99 0.14 22.63 -9.19
C HIS A 99 1.07 23.86 -9.34
N ARG A 100 1.85 23.91 -10.44
CA ARG A 100 3.06 24.74 -10.74
C ARG A 100 4.45 24.06 -10.60
N GLY A 101 4.55 22.75 -10.80
CA GLY A 101 5.81 22.01 -10.93
C GLY A 101 5.83 20.70 -10.14
N PHE A 102 6.57 19.69 -10.60
CA PHE A 102 6.64 18.41 -9.87
C PHE A 102 7.49 18.58 -8.60
N ASN A 103 6.87 18.50 -7.42
CA ASN A 103 7.58 18.67 -6.15
C ASN A 103 7.52 17.38 -5.33
N VAL A 104 8.68 16.98 -4.83
CA VAL A 104 8.76 15.87 -3.87
C VAL A 104 8.82 16.47 -2.49
N THR A 105 7.91 16.05 -1.60
CA THR A 105 7.88 16.53 -0.21
C THR A 105 8.11 15.35 0.72
N VAL A 106 9.09 15.48 1.60
CA VAL A 106 9.46 14.44 2.56
C VAL A 106 9.00 14.87 3.94
N PHE A 107 8.33 13.96 4.65
CA PHE A 107 7.90 14.17 6.03
C PHE A 107 8.50 13.10 6.93
N THR A 108 8.70 13.43 8.21
CA THR A 108 8.86 12.38 9.21
C THR A 108 7.54 11.62 9.35
N GLN A 109 7.58 10.41 9.92
CA GLN A 109 6.36 9.62 10.08
C GLN A 109 5.31 10.36 10.93
N GLU A 110 5.74 11.17 11.90
CA GLU A 110 4.89 11.97 12.77
C GLU A 110 4.21 13.12 12.01
N GLY A 111 4.79 13.58 10.91
CA GLY A 111 4.25 14.67 10.10
C GLY A 111 4.51 16.06 10.67
N ARG A 112 5.55 16.25 11.50
CA ARG A 112 5.93 17.58 11.99
C ARG A 112 6.59 18.38 10.87
N SER A 113 6.08 19.59 10.62
CA SER A 113 6.71 20.64 9.81
C SER A 113 7.81 21.35 10.61
#